data_AF-A0AAI8L182-F1
#
_entry.id   AF-A0AAI8L182-F1
#
_cell.length_a   1.000
_cell.length_b   1.000
_cell.length_c   1.000
_cell.angle_alpha   90.00
_cell.angle_beta   90.00
_cell.angle_gamma   90.00
#
_symmetry.space_group_name_H-M   'P 1'
#
loop_
_entity.id
_entity.type
_entity.pdbx_description
1 polymer ?
#
loop_
_entity_poly.entity_id
_entity_poly.type
_entity_poly.pdbx_seq_one_letter_code
_entity_poly.pdbx_strand_id
1 'polypeptide(L)'
;MSAEVVHRLGVVLGAAVLVAWLVRWGAALRQERRLRRRLGELLAAAEATADRSRFEGREFGRRWLPVAGAGCVGWVLIGGVPGVAVGLAVAVGLWRWRLREASGAGTGEADAREAARQLPLAADLLAACIAAGAGPVIAAQAVGEALGGPVGEGLARGAAEVRLGGAPGEAWRRLASAPGAGPLARLLERADVTGLPAAAPVAGLAADARADWGRAATARARRAAVLVTAPVGLCFLPAFIAVGVLPIVIGLAGGVLGGGGR
;
A
#
# COMPACT_ATOMS: atom_id res chain seq x y z
N MET A 1 -25.64 50.76 28.44
CA MET A 1 -24.17 50.59 28.50
C MET A 1 -23.70 49.13 28.27
N SER A 2 -24.48 48.28 27.58
CA SER A 2 -24.24 46.82 27.53
C SER A 2 -23.83 46.27 26.15
N ALA A 3 -24.02 47.01 25.05
CA ALA A 3 -23.68 46.54 23.71
C ALA A 3 -22.16 46.58 23.42
N GLU A 4 -21.46 47.57 23.96
CA GLU A 4 -20.04 47.79 23.69
C GLU A 4 -19.12 46.81 24.45
N VAL A 5 -19.56 46.36 25.62
CA VAL A 5 -18.88 45.33 26.43
C VAL A 5 -18.97 43.96 25.74
N VAL A 6 -20.13 43.63 25.14
CA VAL A 6 -20.34 42.38 24.41
C VAL A 6 -19.50 42.35 23.12
N HIS A 7 -19.38 43.48 22.41
CA HIS A 7 -18.56 43.56 21.20
C HIS A 7 -17.06 43.47 21.51
N ARG A 8 -16.59 44.14 22.58
CA ARG A 8 -15.18 44.03 23.01
C ARG A 8 -14.81 42.63 23.50
N LEU A 9 -15.70 41.95 24.23
CA LEU A 9 -15.48 40.57 24.65
C LEU A 9 -15.43 39.61 23.45
N GLY A 10 -16.27 39.82 22.43
CA GLY A 10 -16.24 39.04 21.20
C GLY A 10 -14.93 39.20 20.41
N VAL A 11 -14.41 40.43 20.31
CA VAL A 11 -13.13 40.71 19.63
C VAL A 11 -11.94 40.13 20.40
N VAL A 12 -11.95 40.20 21.74
CA VAL A 12 -10.88 39.64 22.59
C VAL A 12 -10.86 38.11 22.52
N LEU A 13 -12.03 37.46 22.53
CA LEU A 13 -12.14 36.00 22.34
C LEU A 13 -11.71 35.58 20.93
N GLY A 14 -12.09 36.32 19.89
CA GLY A 14 -11.67 36.05 18.51
C GLY A 14 -10.15 36.18 18.32
N ALA A 15 -9.55 37.23 18.88
CA ALA A 15 -8.11 37.44 18.84
C ALA A 15 -7.35 36.36 19.63
N ALA A 16 -7.86 35.94 20.80
CA ALA A 16 -7.25 34.87 21.59
C ALA A 16 -7.24 33.52 20.85
N VAL A 17 -8.31 33.21 20.10
CA VAL A 17 -8.40 31.98 19.29
C VAL A 17 -7.45 32.03 18.09
N LEU A 18 -7.35 33.17 17.40
CA LEU A 18 -6.42 33.35 16.28
C LEU A 18 -4.95 33.23 16.72
N VAL A 19 -4.61 33.81 17.88
CA VAL A 19 -3.27 33.72 18.47
C VAL A 19 -2.96 32.29 18.91
N ALA A 20 -3.90 31.60 19.57
CA ALA A 20 -3.72 30.20 19.96
C ALA A 20 -3.55 29.26 18.75
N TRP A 21 -4.25 29.55 17.65
CA TRP A 21 -4.15 28.80 16.38
C TRP A 21 -2.79 29.02 15.70
N LEU A 22 -2.31 30.27 15.61
CA LEU A 22 -1.00 30.61 15.04
C LEU A 22 0.15 30.06 15.90
N VAL A 23 0.02 30.06 17.23
CA VAL A 23 1.02 29.47 18.15
C VAL A 23 1.09 27.95 17.97
N ARG A 24 -0.04 27.25 17.84
CA ARG A 24 -0.06 25.80 17.55
C ARG A 24 0.52 25.48 16.17
N TRP A 25 0.24 26.29 15.15
CA TRP A 25 0.79 26.12 13.81
C TRP A 25 2.31 26.36 13.78
N GLY A 26 2.77 27.41 14.46
CA GLY A 26 4.19 27.69 14.63
C GLY A 26 4.94 26.61 15.44
N ALA A 27 4.29 26.00 16.43
CA ALA A 27 4.85 24.88 17.20
C ALA A 27 4.97 23.60 16.34
N ALA A 28 4.00 23.33 15.47
CA ALA A 28 4.06 22.22 14.51
C ALA A 28 5.20 22.40 13.50
N LEU A 29 5.43 23.62 13.01
CA LEU A 29 6.53 23.93 12.08
C LEU A 29 7.92 23.91 12.77
N ARG A 30 8.00 24.22 14.07
CA ARG A 30 9.26 24.16 14.84
C ARG A 30 9.72 22.72 15.14
N GLN A 31 8.80 21.75 15.22
CA GLN A 31 9.16 20.33 15.42
C GLN A 31 9.91 19.75 14.22
N GLU A 32 9.58 20.16 12.98
CA GLU A 32 10.27 19.67 11.78
C GLU A 32 11.77 19.96 11.79
N ARG A 33 12.20 21.11 12.32
CA ARG A 33 13.62 21.49 12.35
C ARG A 33 14.43 20.69 13.39
N ARG A 34 13.82 20.29 14.51
CA ARG A 34 14.47 19.46 15.54
C ARG A 34 14.51 17.97 15.15
N LEU A 35 13.51 17.50 14.41
CA LEU A 35 13.45 16.12 13.88
C LEU A 35 14.45 15.89 12.74
N ARG A 36 14.69 16.87 11.85
CA ARG A 36 15.67 16.75 10.75
C ARG A 36 17.10 16.41 11.20
N ARG A 37 17.51 16.88 12.38
CA ARG A 37 18.85 16.59 12.93
C ARG A 37 18.98 15.17 13.48
N ARG A 38 17.90 14.58 14.02
CA ARG A 38 17.88 13.18 14.50
C ARG A 38 17.54 12.17 13.40
N LEU A 39 16.82 12.62 12.36
CA LEU A 39 16.46 11.80 11.21
C LEU A 39 17.67 11.50 10.31
N GLY A 40 18.69 12.36 10.25
CA GLY A 40 19.90 12.06 9.46
C GLY A 40 20.62 10.77 9.88
N GLU A 41 20.68 10.53 11.20
CA GLU A 41 21.33 9.34 11.76
C GLU A 41 20.43 8.09 11.66
N LEU A 42 19.10 8.26 11.66
CA LEU A 42 18.14 7.16 11.52
C LEU A 42 17.80 6.84 10.05
N LEU A 43 17.96 7.79 9.12
CA LEU A 43 17.68 7.62 7.68
C LEU A 43 18.67 6.68 7.00
N ALA A 44 19.96 6.72 7.41
CA ALA A 44 20.95 5.77 6.92
C ALA A 44 20.64 4.32 7.35
N ALA A 45 20.06 4.13 8.55
CA ALA A 45 19.60 2.83 9.02
C ALA A 45 18.24 2.42 8.44
N ALA A 46 17.36 3.38 8.14
CA ALA A 46 16.03 3.16 7.59
C ALA A 46 16.02 2.93 6.07
N GLU A 47 17.00 3.44 5.31
CA GLU A 47 17.07 3.24 3.85
C GLU A 47 17.20 1.76 3.46
N ALA A 48 17.86 0.94 4.28
CA ALA A 48 17.96 -0.51 4.08
C ALA A 48 16.62 -1.26 4.29
N THR A 49 15.67 -0.67 5.01
CA THR A 49 14.35 -1.27 5.31
C THR A 49 13.18 -0.59 4.58
N ALA A 50 13.39 0.59 4.00
CA ALA A 50 12.34 1.45 3.41
C ALA A 50 11.86 1.04 2.01
N ASP A 51 12.51 0.12 1.30
CA ASP A 51 12.05 -0.29 -0.05
C ASP A 51 10.73 -1.09 0.00
N ARG A 52 10.43 -1.72 1.14
CA ARG A 52 9.16 -2.43 1.37
C ARG A 52 7.99 -1.52 1.82
N SER A 53 8.26 -0.39 2.47
CA SER A 53 7.23 0.46 3.10
C SER A 53 6.68 1.58 2.20
N ARG A 54 7.39 1.94 1.12
CA ARG A 54 6.97 3.00 0.17
C ARG A 54 5.66 2.69 -0.57
N PHE A 55 5.23 1.42 -0.63
CA PHE A 55 3.97 1.03 -1.26
C PHE A 55 2.74 1.27 -0.35
N GLU A 56 2.91 1.23 0.97
CA GLU A 56 1.82 1.43 1.95
C GLU A 56 1.50 2.91 2.19
N GLY A 57 2.49 3.82 2.02
CA GLY A 57 2.29 5.27 2.18
C GLY A 57 1.26 5.87 1.20
N ARG A 58 1.10 5.23 0.02
CA ARG A 58 0.13 5.65 -1.01
C ARG A 58 -1.32 5.30 -0.64
N GLU A 59 -1.53 4.19 0.08
CA GLU A 59 -2.83 3.86 0.68
C GLU A 59 -3.14 4.75 1.89
N PHE A 60 -2.13 5.11 2.68
CA PHE A 60 -2.28 5.99 3.83
C PHE A 60 -2.73 7.41 3.41
N GLY A 61 -2.12 7.99 2.38
CA GLY A 61 -2.54 9.30 1.85
C GLY A 61 -3.98 9.31 1.33
N ARG A 62 -4.41 8.24 0.66
CA ARG A 62 -5.79 8.09 0.14
C ARG A 62 -6.82 7.85 1.26
N ARG A 63 -6.38 7.29 2.39
CA ARG A 63 -7.19 7.03 3.60
C ARG A 63 -7.43 8.28 4.46
N TRP A 64 -6.53 9.26 4.43
CA TRP A 64 -6.66 10.51 5.19
C TRP A 64 -7.36 11.65 4.42
N LEU A 65 -7.40 11.59 3.08
CA LEU A 65 -8.14 12.53 2.23
C LEU A 65 -9.63 12.73 2.64
N PRO A 66 -10.41 11.66 2.90
CA PRO A 66 -11.82 11.83 3.29
C PRO A 66 -11.99 12.32 4.75
N VAL A 67 -11.03 12.06 5.64
CA VAL A 67 -11.07 12.52 7.04
C VAL A 67 -10.75 14.03 7.12
N ALA A 68 -9.82 14.51 6.30
CA ALA A 68 -9.54 15.94 6.17
C ALA A 68 -10.70 16.68 5.48
N GLY A 69 -11.32 16.09 4.47
CA GLY A 69 -12.48 16.67 3.78
C GLY A 69 -13.72 16.79 4.67
N ALA A 70 -14.04 15.75 5.45
CA ALA A 70 -15.18 15.76 6.37
C ALA A 70 -14.98 16.75 7.53
N GLY A 71 -13.75 16.90 8.02
CA GLY A 71 -13.40 17.89 9.04
C GLY A 71 -13.60 19.34 8.58
N CYS A 72 -13.24 19.65 7.33
CA CYS A 72 -13.44 20.98 6.75
C CYS A 72 -14.92 21.30 6.50
N VAL A 73 -15.72 20.34 6.05
CA VAL A 73 -17.15 20.55 5.77
C VAL A 73 -17.96 20.75 7.06
N GLY A 74 -17.65 19.99 8.12
CA GLY A 74 -18.28 20.19 9.44
C GLY A 74 -17.92 21.52 10.12
N TRP A 75 -16.72 22.04 9.86
CA TRP A 75 -16.26 23.33 10.38
C TRP A 75 -17.00 24.53 9.75
N VAL A 76 -17.33 24.42 8.47
CA VAL A 76 -17.94 25.50 7.69
C VAL A 76 -19.46 25.60 7.90
N LEU A 77 -20.14 24.50 8.27
CA LEU A 77 -21.61 24.47 8.30
C LEU A 77 -22.28 24.86 9.63
N ILE A 78 -21.61 24.74 10.79
CA ILE A 78 -22.30 24.87 12.09
C ILE A 78 -21.77 25.99 13.00
N GLY A 79 -20.52 26.46 12.83
CA GLY A 79 -19.99 27.63 13.55
C GLY A 79 -20.08 27.55 15.09
N GLY A 80 -18.98 27.17 15.74
CA GLY A 80 -18.83 27.24 17.21
C GLY A 80 -18.39 25.93 17.86
N VAL A 81 -18.25 25.96 19.20
CA VAL A 81 -17.85 24.83 20.06
C VAL A 81 -18.61 23.51 19.78
N PRO A 82 -19.93 23.49 19.50
CA PRO A 82 -20.63 22.23 19.19
C PRO A 82 -20.16 21.58 17.87
N GLY A 83 -19.69 22.36 16.89
CA GLY A 83 -19.14 21.84 15.63
C GLY A 83 -17.82 21.07 15.82
N VAL A 84 -16.98 21.50 16.77
CA VAL A 84 -15.74 20.78 17.16
C VAL A 84 -16.10 19.41 17.74
N ALA A 85 -17.10 19.37 18.61
CA ALA A 85 -17.49 18.15 19.33
C ALA A 85 -18.08 17.10 18.37
N VAL A 86 -18.95 17.51 17.45
CA VAL A 86 -19.52 16.61 16.43
C VAL A 86 -18.44 16.13 15.46
N GLY A 87 -17.54 17.02 15.01
CA GLY A 87 -16.41 16.63 14.16
C GLY A 87 -15.47 15.62 14.82
N LEU A 88 -15.14 15.80 16.09
CA LEU A 88 -14.35 14.85 16.87
C LEU A 88 -15.09 13.53 17.09
N ALA A 89 -16.39 13.56 17.38
CA ALA A 89 -17.19 12.36 17.58
C ALA A 89 -17.26 11.51 16.29
N VAL A 90 -17.49 12.14 15.14
CA VAL A 90 -17.49 11.46 13.84
C VAL A 90 -16.09 10.95 13.48
N ALA A 91 -15.04 11.72 13.72
CA ALA A 91 -13.66 11.29 13.48
C ALA A 91 -13.27 10.09 14.35
N VAL A 92 -13.62 10.09 15.65
CA VAL A 92 -13.37 8.97 16.57
C VAL A 92 -14.23 7.76 16.20
N GLY A 93 -15.48 7.97 15.79
CA GLY A 93 -16.37 6.91 15.33
C GLY A 93 -15.83 6.21 14.08
N LEU A 94 -15.45 6.99 13.06
CA LEU A 94 -14.82 6.48 11.84
C LEU A 94 -13.47 5.82 12.16
N TRP A 95 -12.68 6.37 13.07
CA TRP A 95 -11.40 5.78 13.48
C TRP A 95 -11.60 4.43 14.17
N ARG A 96 -12.55 4.32 15.10
CA ARG A 96 -12.90 3.06 15.78
C ARG A 96 -13.47 2.02 14.83
N TRP A 97 -14.33 2.42 13.89
CA TRP A 97 -14.88 1.51 12.90
C TRP A 97 -13.79 0.98 11.95
N ARG A 98 -12.92 1.87 11.47
CA ARG A 98 -11.74 1.52 10.66
C ARG A 98 -10.73 0.63 11.38
N LEU A 99 -10.55 0.83 12.70
CA LEU A 99 -9.71 -0.03 13.53
C LEU A 99 -10.29 -1.44 13.63
N ARG A 100 -11.62 -1.57 13.77
CA ARG A 100 -12.31 -2.86 13.82
C ARG A 100 -12.25 -3.61 12.48
N GLU A 101 -12.43 -2.92 11.37
CA GLU A 101 -12.31 -3.53 10.03
C GLU A 101 -10.86 -3.93 9.70
N ALA A 102 -9.87 -3.10 10.09
CA ALA A 102 -8.46 -3.39 9.85
C ALA A 102 -7.97 -4.62 10.62
N SER A 103 -8.52 -4.92 11.80
CA SER A 103 -8.14 -6.10 12.59
C SER A 103 -8.56 -7.43 11.95
N GLY A 104 -9.60 -7.45 11.11
CA GLY A 104 -10.08 -8.66 10.41
C GLY A 104 -9.66 -8.73 8.94
N ALA A 105 -9.62 -7.59 8.24
CA ALA A 105 -9.20 -7.54 6.84
C ALA A 105 -7.66 -7.57 6.71
N GLY A 106 -6.93 -6.98 7.66
CA GLY A 106 -5.48 -6.84 7.58
C GLY A 106 -4.73 -8.16 7.64
N THR A 107 -5.22 -9.14 8.42
CA THR A 107 -4.61 -10.48 8.50
C THR A 107 -4.84 -11.27 7.22
N GLY A 108 -6.07 -11.36 6.73
CA GLY A 108 -6.38 -12.07 5.48
C GLY A 108 -5.70 -11.47 4.25
N GLU A 109 -5.54 -10.15 4.21
CA GLU A 109 -4.90 -9.46 3.09
C GLU A 109 -3.37 -9.53 3.16
N ALA A 110 -2.78 -9.57 4.36
CA ALA A 110 -1.38 -9.88 4.56
C ALA A 110 -1.07 -11.34 4.17
N ASP A 111 -1.88 -12.29 4.62
CA ASP A 111 -1.76 -13.71 4.27
C ASP A 111 -1.94 -13.94 2.77
N ALA A 112 -2.89 -13.23 2.13
CA ALA A 112 -3.07 -13.28 0.69
C ALA A 112 -1.86 -12.74 -0.09
N ARG A 113 -1.27 -11.62 0.37
CA ARG A 113 -0.05 -11.04 -0.21
C ARG A 113 1.15 -11.97 -0.03
N GLU A 114 1.25 -12.62 1.13
CA GLU A 114 2.32 -13.57 1.41
C GLU A 114 2.16 -14.84 0.58
N ALA A 115 0.95 -15.39 0.49
CA ALA A 115 0.63 -16.53 -0.38
C ALA A 115 0.99 -16.25 -1.84
N ALA A 116 0.64 -15.06 -2.37
CA ALA A 116 0.99 -14.67 -3.73
C ALA A 116 2.50 -14.55 -3.98
N ARG A 117 3.29 -14.21 -2.94
CA ARG A 117 4.76 -14.17 -3.01
C ARG A 117 5.39 -15.56 -2.92
N GLN A 118 4.81 -16.44 -2.11
CA GLN A 118 5.34 -17.78 -1.84
C GLN A 118 4.99 -18.79 -2.93
N LEU A 119 3.80 -18.66 -3.53
CA LEU A 119 3.27 -19.62 -4.51
C LEU A 119 4.26 -19.99 -5.63
N PRO A 120 4.99 -19.06 -6.24
CA PRO A 120 5.86 -19.41 -7.35
C PRO A 120 7.15 -20.11 -6.90
N LEU A 121 7.67 -19.72 -5.72
CA LEU A 121 8.79 -20.43 -5.10
C LEU A 121 8.35 -21.85 -4.71
N ALA A 122 7.14 -22.01 -4.17
CA ALA A 122 6.57 -23.31 -3.87
C ALA A 122 6.42 -24.17 -5.14
N ALA A 123 5.94 -23.60 -6.25
CA ALA A 123 5.83 -24.30 -7.52
C ALA A 123 7.21 -24.72 -8.08
N ASP A 124 8.22 -23.85 -7.99
CA ASP A 124 9.60 -24.15 -8.41
C ASP A 124 10.23 -25.28 -7.59
N LEU A 125 10.09 -25.24 -6.27
CA LEU A 125 10.61 -26.31 -5.39
C LEU A 125 9.87 -27.62 -5.62
N LEU A 126 8.55 -27.58 -5.81
CA LEU A 126 7.74 -28.76 -6.08
C LEU A 126 8.13 -29.39 -7.44
N ALA A 127 8.42 -28.54 -8.44
CA ALA A 127 8.99 -28.97 -9.72
C ALA A 127 10.37 -29.61 -9.57
N ALA A 128 11.26 -29.00 -8.80
CA ALA A 128 12.59 -29.54 -8.55
C ALA A 128 12.54 -30.90 -7.84
N CYS A 129 11.68 -31.04 -6.83
CA CYS A 129 11.48 -32.31 -6.12
C CYS A 129 10.94 -33.40 -7.05
N ILE A 130 9.94 -33.09 -7.87
CA ILE A 130 9.36 -34.06 -8.81
C ILE A 130 10.35 -34.42 -9.93
N ALA A 131 11.11 -33.44 -10.43
CA ALA A 131 12.19 -33.69 -11.40
C ALA A 131 13.30 -34.57 -10.82
N ALA A 132 13.56 -34.48 -9.52
CA ALA A 132 14.47 -35.36 -8.79
C ALA A 132 13.87 -36.77 -8.51
N GLY A 133 12.64 -37.04 -8.95
CA GLY A 133 11.98 -38.35 -8.82
C GLY A 133 11.07 -38.48 -7.60
N ALA A 134 10.82 -37.42 -6.82
CA ALA A 134 9.89 -37.48 -5.70
C ALA A 134 8.43 -37.57 -6.19
N GLY A 135 7.63 -38.41 -5.52
CA GLY A 135 6.19 -38.47 -5.76
C GLY A 135 5.49 -37.13 -5.38
N PRO A 136 4.37 -36.76 -6.03
CA PRO A 136 3.69 -35.47 -5.82
C PRO A 136 3.35 -35.16 -4.36
N VAL A 137 2.83 -36.15 -3.63
CA VAL A 137 2.50 -36.04 -2.21
C VAL A 137 3.74 -35.83 -1.33
N ILE A 138 4.81 -36.57 -1.60
CA ILE A 138 6.09 -36.46 -0.87
C ILE A 138 6.73 -35.09 -1.13
N ALA A 139 6.73 -34.65 -2.40
CA ALA A 139 7.23 -33.33 -2.79
C ALA A 139 6.41 -32.20 -2.14
N ALA A 140 5.08 -32.29 -2.16
CA ALA A 140 4.21 -31.33 -1.50
C ALA A 140 4.44 -31.27 0.01
N GLN A 141 4.64 -32.41 0.68
CA GLN A 141 4.96 -32.44 2.10
C GLN A 141 6.31 -31.76 2.39
N ALA A 142 7.37 -32.13 1.66
CA ALA A 142 8.71 -31.58 1.87
C ALA A 142 8.76 -30.06 1.60
N VAL A 143 8.10 -29.60 0.54
CA VAL A 143 8.02 -28.17 0.20
C VAL A 143 7.16 -27.42 1.23
N GLY A 144 6.06 -28.03 1.67
CA GLY A 144 5.18 -27.45 2.67
C GLY A 144 5.87 -27.24 4.02
N GLU A 145 6.63 -28.24 4.48
CA GLU A 145 7.44 -28.18 5.70
C GLU A 145 8.57 -27.14 5.60
N ALA A 146 9.17 -26.97 4.41
CA ALA A 146 10.26 -26.02 4.19
C ALA A 146 9.82 -24.56 4.07
N LEU A 147 8.68 -24.28 3.40
CA LEU A 147 8.19 -22.91 3.20
C LEU A 147 7.45 -22.34 4.41
N GLY A 148 6.62 -23.16 5.07
CA GLY A 148 5.63 -22.66 6.02
C GLY A 148 4.66 -21.63 5.38
N GLY A 149 4.04 -20.81 6.21
CA GLY A 149 3.09 -19.79 5.76
C GLY A 149 1.83 -20.37 5.11
N PRO A 150 0.97 -19.53 4.52
CA PRO A 150 -0.35 -19.95 4.06
C PRO A 150 -0.31 -21.00 2.93
N VAL A 151 0.69 -20.92 2.04
CA VAL A 151 0.84 -21.88 0.93
C VAL A 151 1.52 -23.16 1.41
N GLY A 152 2.58 -23.05 2.22
CA GLY A 152 3.30 -24.22 2.74
C GLY A 152 2.43 -25.04 3.70
N GLU A 153 1.65 -24.40 4.57
CA GLU A 153 0.66 -25.09 5.41
C GLU A 153 -0.40 -25.82 4.57
N GLY A 154 -0.87 -25.20 3.49
CA GLY A 154 -1.82 -25.83 2.56
C GLY A 154 -1.23 -27.08 1.89
N LEU A 155 0.05 -27.03 1.51
CA LEU A 155 0.76 -28.15 0.89
C LEU A 155 1.03 -29.29 1.89
N ALA A 156 1.57 -28.98 3.07
CA ALA A 156 1.88 -29.98 4.09
C ALA A 156 0.61 -30.67 4.59
N ARG A 157 -0.47 -29.90 4.79
CA ARG A 157 -1.74 -30.43 5.28
C ARG A 157 -2.48 -31.24 4.21
N GLY A 158 -2.50 -30.78 2.96
CA GLY A 158 -3.05 -31.56 1.86
C GLY A 158 -2.30 -32.88 1.67
N ALA A 159 -0.97 -32.86 1.71
CA ALA A 159 -0.17 -34.07 1.63
C ALA A 159 -0.45 -35.04 2.80
N ALA A 160 -0.60 -34.52 4.03
CA ALA A 160 -0.97 -35.33 5.18
C ALA A 160 -2.37 -35.95 5.05
N GLU A 161 -3.36 -35.19 4.58
CA GLU A 161 -4.74 -35.66 4.38
C GLU A 161 -4.81 -36.75 3.32
N VAL A 162 -4.09 -36.62 2.20
CA VAL A 162 -3.99 -37.68 1.18
C VAL A 162 -3.33 -38.94 1.74
N ARG A 163 -2.26 -38.80 2.53
CA ARG A 163 -1.57 -39.94 3.18
C ARG A 163 -2.45 -40.69 4.19
N LEU A 164 -3.41 -39.99 4.79
CA LEU A 164 -4.41 -40.59 5.69
C LEU A 164 -5.60 -41.22 4.93
N GLY A 165 -5.59 -41.21 3.60
CA GLY A 165 -6.66 -41.75 2.76
C GLY A 165 -7.81 -40.77 2.52
N GLY A 166 -7.60 -39.47 2.74
CA GLY A 166 -8.58 -38.43 2.44
C GLY A 166 -8.86 -38.31 0.93
N ALA A 167 -10.07 -37.85 0.59
CA ALA A 167 -10.45 -37.60 -0.79
C ALA A 167 -9.55 -36.50 -1.40
N PRO A 168 -8.90 -36.72 -2.56
CA PRO A 168 -7.94 -35.77 -3.13
C PRO A 168 -8.49 -34.34 -3.31
N GLY A 169 -9.74 -34.21 -3.77
CA GLY A 169 -10.38 -32.90 -3.93
C GLY A 169 -10.62 -32.15 -2.61
N GLU A 170 -10.85 -32.87 -1.51
CA GLU A 170 -10.98 -32.27 -0.18
C GLU A 170 -9.63 -31.95 0.44
N ALA A 171 -8.64 -32.83 0.24
CA ALA A 171 -7.30 -32.68 0.79
C ALA A 171 -6.60 -31.41 0.28
N TRP A 172 -6.76 -31.10 -1.01
CA TRP A 172 -6.17 -29.91 -1.62
C TRP A 172 -7.03 -28.65 -1.53
N ARG A 173 -8.22 -28.71 -0.91
CA ARG A 173 -9.17 -27.58 -0.81
C ARG A 173 -8.57 -26.38 -0.10
N ARG A 174 -7.81 -26.61 0.98
CA ARG A 174 -7.14 -25.54 1.72
C ARG A 174 -6.08 -24.85 0.86
N LEU A 175 -5.30 -25.60 0.09
CA LEU A 175 -4.39 -25.04 -0.89
C LEU A 175 -5.15 -24.26 -1.98
N ALA A 176 -6.26 -24.78 -2.48
CA ALA A 176 -7.07 -24.11 -3.51
C ALA A 176 -7.68 -22.78 -3.04
N SER A 177 -7.90 -22.62 -1.73
CA SER A 177 -8.37 -21.36 -1.14
C SER A 177 -7.30 -20.26 -1.09
N ALA A 178 -6.01 -20.62 -1.23
CA ALA A 178 -4.93 -19.65 -1.28
C ALA A 178 -4.95 -18.90 -2.63
N PRO A 179 -4.78 -17.57 -2.63
CA PRO A 179 -4.83 -16.77 -3.85
C PRO A 179 -3.82 -17.24 -4.90
N GLY A 180 -4.31 -17.58 -6.10
CA GLY A 180 -3.49 -18.04 -7.22
C GLY A 180 -3.08 -19.51 -7.19
N ALA A 181 -3.29 -20.23 -6.08
CA ALA A 181 -2.84 -21.62 -5.90
C ALA A 181 -3.79 -22.68 -6.50
N GLY A 182 -4.97 -22.27 -6.98
CA GLY A 182 -5.97 -23.17 -7.57
C GLY A 182 -5.47 -24.07 -8.71
N PRO A 183 -4.68 -23.58 -9.68
CA PRO A 183 -4.09 -24.43 -10.72
C PRO A 183 -3.15 -25.50 -10.16
N LEU A 184 -2.35 -25.17 -9.15
CA LEU A 184 -1.43 -26.09 -8.48
C LEU A 184 -2.21 -27.18 -7.72
N ALA A 185 -3.24 -26.79 -6.95
CA ALA A 185 -4.10 -27.73 -6.24
C ALA A 185 -4.79 -28.74 -7.18
N ARG A 186 -5.36 -28.28 -8.30
CA ARG A 186 -5.98 -29.16 -9.31
C ARG A 186 -4.99 -30.10 -10.00
N LEU A 187 -3.72 -29.74 -10.03
CA LEU A 187 -2.69 -30.54 -10.66
C LEU A 187 -2.19 -31.63 -9.70
N LEU A 188 -2.05 -31.30 -8.42
CA LEU A 188 -1.81 -32.26 -7.34
C LEU A 188 -2.97 -33.27 -7.20
N GLU A 189 -4.22 -32.78 -7.19
CA GLU A 189 -5.41 -33.63 -7.16
C GLU A 189 -5.44 -34.64 -8.33
N ARG A 190 -5.16 -34.17 -9.55
CA ARG A 190 -5.08 -35.06 -10.72
C ARG A 190 -3.92 -36.03 -10.64
N ALA A 191 -2.76 -35.60 -10.12
CA ALA A 191 -1.61 -36.46 -9.96
C ALA A 191 -1.87 -37.58 -8.95
N ASP A 192 -2.63 -37.30 -7.88
CA ASP A 192 -3.04 -38.31 -6.89
C ASP A 192 -4.03 -39.32 -7.45
N VAL A 193 -5.01 -38.86 -8.24
CA VAL A 193 -6.04 -39.74 -8.82
C VAL A 193 -5.49 -40.61 -9.96
N THR A 194 -4.62 -40.05 -10.80
CA THR A 194 -4.17 -40.72 -12.04
C THR A 194 -2.84 -41.46 -11.90
N GLY A 195 -2.03 -41.14 -10.88
CA GLY A 195 -0.68 -41.71 -10.70
C GLY A 195 0.28 -41.40 -11.86
N LEU A 196 -0.12 -40.53 -12.80
CA LEU A 196 0.67 -40.22 -13.99
C LEU A 196 1.85 -39.31 -13.66
N PRO A 197 2.96 -39.38 -14.42
CA PRO A 197 4.13 -38.55 -14.17
C PRO A 197 3.78 -37.05 -14.29
N ALA A 198 3.66 -36.38 -13.14
CA ALA A 198 3.40 -34.94 -13.08
C ALA A 198 4.63 -34.08 -13.47
N ALA A 199 5.77 -34.71 -13.75
CA ALA A 199 7.04 -34.02 -14.01
C ALA A 199 6.99 -32.99 -15.14
N ALA A 200 6.45 -33.34 -16.31
CA ALA A 200 6.38 -32.42 -17.45
C ALA A 200 5.37 -31.26 -17.23
N PRO A 201 4.13 -31.49 -16.76
CA PRO A 201 3.21 -30.41 -16.42
C PRO A 201 3.71 -29.48 -15.31
N VAL A 202 4.38 -30.03 -14.29
CA VAL A 202 4.94 -29.24 -13.19
C VAL A 202 6.16 -28.44 -13.65
N ALA A 203 7.01 -29.00 -14.52
CA ALA A 203 8.10 -28.26 -15.14
C ALA A 203 7.60 -27.09 -16.01
N GLY A 204 6.48 -27.28 -16.71
CA GLY A 204 5.79 -26.20 -17.44
C GLY A 204 5.33 -25.09 -16.51
N LEU A 205 4.66 -25.43 -15.40
CA LEU A 205 4.26 -24.48 -14.37
C LEU A 205 5.45 -23.73 -13.74
N ALA A 206 6.58 -24.40 -13.53
CA ALA A 206 7.80 -23.75 -13.04
C ALA A 206 8.41 -22.78 -14.04
N ALA A 207 8.40 -23.13 -15.34
CA ALA A 207 8.84 -22.21 -16.39
C ALA A 207 7.94 -20.97 -16.49
N ASP A 208 6.61 -21.15 -16.41
CA ASP A 208 5.64 -20.07 -16.39
C ASP A 208 5.81 -19.17 -15.16
N ALA A 209 6.03 -19.78 -13.99
CA ALA A 209 6.33 -19.07 -12.75
C ALA A 209 7.59 -18.20 -12.89
N ARG A 210 8.71 -18.74 -13.41
CA ARG A 210 9.94 -17.95 -13.63
C ARG A 210 9.73 -16.80 -14.61
N ALA A 211 8.98 -17.03 -15.68
CA ALA A 211 8.64 -15.99 -16.64
C ALA A 211 7.83 -14.86 -15.96
N ASP A 212 6.85 -15.21 -15.12
CA ASP A 212 6.07 -14.24 -14.35
C ASP A 212 6.91 -13.46 -13.34
N TRP A 213 7.91 -14.10 -12.72
CA TRP A 213 8.86 -13.41 -11.83
C TRP A 213 9.72 -12.40 -12.57
N GLY A 214 10.25 -12.80 -13.73
CA GLY A 214 10.98 -11.89 -14.60
C GLY A 214 10.13 -10.69 -15.02
N ARG A 215 8.88 -10.93 -15.43
CA ARG A 215 7.91 -9.87 -15.77
C ARG A 215 7.61 -8.95 -14.58
N ALA A 216 7.41 -9.50 -13.39
CA ALA A 216 7.13 -8.71 -12.19
C ALA A 216 8.35 -7.89 -11.73
N ALA A 217 9.55 -8.46 -11.81
CA ALA A 217 10.81 -7.78 -11.46
C ALA A 217 11.09 -6.61 -12.40
N THR A 218 10.95 -6.83 -13.71
CA THR A 218 11.10 -5.76 -14.73
C THR A 218 10.04 -4.67 -14.58
N ALA A 219 8.78 -5.03 -14.27
CA ALA A 219 7.73 -4.05 -13.99
C ALA A 219 8.04 -3.21 -12.74
N ARG A 220 8.59 -3.81 -11.67
CA ARG A 220 9.03 -3.08 -10.47
C ARG A 220 10.20 -2.14 -10.78
N ALA A 221 11.18 -2.59 -11.54
CA ALA A 221 12.32 -1.76 -11.97
C ALA A 221 11.85 -0.53 -12.78
N ARG A 222 10.91 -0.72 -13.72
CA ARG A 222 10.32 0.40 -14.50
C ARG A 222 9.58 1.39 -13.61
N ARG A 223 8.80 0.92 -12.63
CA ARG A 223 8.10 1.79 -11.68
C ARG A 223 9.08 2.58 -10.80
N ALA A 224 10.17 1.95 -10.37
CA ALA A 224 11.22 2.62 -9.62
C ALA A 224 11.87 3.73 -10.46
N ALA A 225 12.18 3.46 -11.72
CA ALA A 225 12.74 4.47 -12.63
C ALA A 225 11.84 5.70 -12.78
N VAL A 226 10.52 5.51 -12.91
CA VAL A 226 9.55 6.62 -12.97
C VAL A 226 9.49 7.38 -11.64
N LEU A 227 9.48 6.69 -10.50
CA LEU A 227 9.41 7.33 -9.19
C LEU A 227 10.67 8.14 -8.85
N VAL A 228 11.83 7.73 -9.35
CA VAL A 228 13.10 8.46 -9.18
C VAL A 228 13.15 9.73 -10.03
N THR A 229 12.63 9.70 -11.26
CA THR A 229 12.64 10.87 -12.15
C THR A 229 11.47 11.83 -11.92
N ALA A 230 10.35 11.34 -11.38
CA ALA A 230 9.16 12.14 -11.07
C ALA A 230 9.43 13.41 -10.21
N PRO A 231 10.17 13.37 -9.08
CA PRO A 231 10.43 14.57 -8.30
C PRO A 231 11.27 15.60 -9.06
N VAL A 232 12.22 15.15 -9.89
CA VAL A 232 13.05 16.06 -10.70
C VAL A 232 12.20 16.78 -11.74
N GLY A 233 11.34 16.05 -12.46
CA GLY A 233 10.41 16.64 -13.43
C GLY A 233 9.40 17.60 -12.79
N LEU A 234 8.88 17.25 -11.60
CA LEU A 234 7.97 18.09 -10.84
C LEU A 234 8.65 19.39 -10.36
N CYS A 235 9.94 19.35 -10.03
CA CYS A 235 10.70 20.55 -9.66
C CYS A 235 11.11 21.39 -10.88
N PHE A 236 11.31 20.78 -12.05
CA PHE A 236 11.72 21.49 -13.26
C PHE A 236 10.57 22.27 -13.90
N LEU A 237 9.34 21.73 -13.85
CA LEU A 237 8.16 22.36 -14.42
C LEU A 237 7.89 23.80 -13.90
N PRO A 238 7.87 24.09 -12.59
CA PRO A 238 7.63 25.44 -12.09
C PRO A 238 8.79 26.39 -12.42
N ALA A 239 10.04 25.91 -12.41
CA ALA A 239 11.20 26.72 -12.78
C ALA A 239 11.16 27.10 -14.27
N PHE A 240 10.80 26.15 -15.15
CA PHE A 240 10.65 26.40 -16.58
C PHE A 240 9.53 27.40 -16.89
N ILE A 241 8.40 27.31 -16.20
CA ILE A 241 7.31 28.27 -16.36
C ILE A 241 7.75 29.68 -15.95
N ALA A 242 8.40 29.82 -14.79
CA ALA A 242 8.82 31.11 -14.26
C ALA A 242 9.93 31.78 -15.09
N VAL A 243 10.93 31.00 -15.55
CA VAL A 243 12.12 31.53 -16.23
C VAL A 243 11.97 31.53 -17.76
N GLY A 244 11.32 30.52 -18.33
CA GLY A 244 11.22 30.35 -19.78
C GLY A 244 9.95 30.94 -20.37
N VAL A 245 8.78 30.51 -19.88
CA VAL A 245 7.50 30.79 -20.54
C VAL A 245 6.94 32.17 -20.17
N LEU A 246 6.96 32.52 -18.88
CA LEU A 246 6.33 33.74 -18.36
C LEU A 246 6.88 35.04 -19.00
N PRO A 247 8.21 35.22 -19.18
CA PRO A 247 8.74 36.44 -19.78
C PRO A 247 8.34 36.61 -21.25
N ILE A 248 8.26 35.50 -22.01
CA ILE A 248 7.89 35.52 -23.42
C ILE A 248 6.42 35.93 -23.57
N VAL A 249 5.53 35.38 -22.74
CA VAL A 249 4.10 35.73 -22.75
C VAL A 249 3.91 37.21 -22.40
N ILE A 250 4.64 37.73 -21.42
CA ILE A 250 4.59 39.15 -21.04
C ILE A 250 5.10 40.04 -22.18
N GLY A 251 6.20 39.67 -22.83
CA GLY A 251 6.76 40.41 -23.96
C GLY A 251 5.83 40.47 -25.17
N LEU A 252 5.18 39.35 -25.50
CA LEU A 252 4.21 39.28 -26.60
C LEU A 252 2.93 40.05 -26.25
N ALA A 253 2.39 39.90 -25.04
CA ALA A 253 1.22 40.66 -24.60
C ALA A 253 1.48 42.18 -24.60
N GLY A 254 2.66 42.61 -24.15
CA GLY A 254 3.07 44.01 -24.20
C GLY A 254 3.22 44.55 -25.63
N GLY A 255 3.74 43.74 -26.55
CA GLY A 255 3.88 44.10 -27.96
C GLY A 255 2.54 44.29 -28.69
N VAL A 256 1.53 43.46 -28.39
CA VAL A 256 0.20 43.58 -29.03
C VAL A 256 -0.66 44.69 -28.41
N LEU A 257 -0.55 44.93 -27.11
CA LEU A 257 -1.28 46.00 -26.41
C LEU A 257 -0.64 47.38 -26.63
N GLY A 258 0.68 47.46 -26.81
CA GLY A 258 1.41 48.70 -27.10
C GLY A 258 1.42 49.10 -28.59
N GLY A 259 1.12 48.17 -29.50
CA GLY A 259 1.08 48.40 -30.94
C GLY A 259 -0.26 48.89 -31.49
N GLY A 260 -1.34 48.89 -30.70
CA GLY A 260 -2.68 49.33 -31.10
C GLY A 260 -3.01 50.81 -30.83
N GLY A 261 -2.02 51.60 -30.40
CA GLY A 261 -2.17 53.01 -30.04
C GLY A 261 -1.32 53.95 -30.89
N ARG A 262 -1.45 53.88 -32.22
CA ARG A 262 -1.06 54.95 -33.14
C ARG A 262 -2.06 55.06 -34.27
#